data_AF-A0A2V2B805-F1
#
_entry.id   AF-A0A2V2B805-F1
#
_cell.length_a   1.000
_cell.length_b   1.000
_cell.length_c   1.000
_cell.angle_alpha   90.00
_cell.angle_beta   90.00
_cell.angle_gamma   90.00
#
_symmetry.space_group_name_H-M   'P 1'
#
loop_
_entity.id
_entity.type
_entity.pdbx_description
1 polymer ?
#
loop_
_entity_poly.entity_id
_entity_poly.type
_entity_poly.pdbx_seq_one_letter_code
_entity_poly.pdbx_strand_id
1 'polypeptide(L)'
;MNLSRTRTMPVLLVLGAGAPLGALGALSGKSDSPFFHVTGVVFSGGWSWACFAFVVGYTRRSKIESACLASAGLAVGVVVYYVLKWLSPVAPIGMSSDGIEPDGISAGIIAWGIAALLFGAPMGLFGNLARIPGIGGLAFRLLVPLIAFVETSARLEAEAASAGKFVEVTWDTIRVLAVLAAVALVGHMVWEWVRSARKRESRA
;
A
#
# COMPACT_ATOMS: atom_id res chain seq x y z
N MET A 1 -11.27 14.65 -32.01
CA MET A 1 -10.98 13.31 -31.44
C MET A 1 -9.99 13.35 -30.26
N ASN A 2 -10.19 14.23 -29.26
CA ASN A 2 -9.25 14.36 -28.11
C ASN A 2 -9.73 13.69 -26.80
N LEU A 3 -10.93 13.12 -26.76
CA LEU A 3 -11.51 12.53 -25.54
C LEU A 3 -10.91 11.17 -25.15
N SER A 4 -10.33 10.43 -26.11
CA SER A 4 -9.77 9.09 -25.86
C SER A 4 -8.43 9.14 -25.12
N ARG A 5 -7.57 10.10 -25.47
CA ARG A 5 -6.21 10.23 -24.90
C ARG A 5 -6.21 10.64 -23.42
N THR A 6 -7.19 11.44 -23.01
CA THR A 6 -7.30 11.93 -21.63
C THR A 6 -7.77 10.84 -20.65
N ARG A 7 -8.45 9.79 -21.13
CA ARG A 7 -8.91 8.67 -20.29
C ARG A 7 -7.91 7.51 -20.22
N THR A 8 -7.09 7.30 -21.25
CA THR A 8 -6.12 6.19 -21.29
C THR A 8 -4.86 6.46 -20.47
N MET A 9 -4.35 7.70 -20.49
CA MET A 9 -3.14 8.07 -19.75
C MET A 9 -3.22 7.78 -18.24
N PRO A 10 -4.34 8.08 -17.54
CA PRO A 10 -4.45 7.77 -16.12
C PRO A 10 -4.53 6.27 -15.81
N VAL A 11 -5.06 5.45 -16.72
CA VAL A 11 -5.11 3.99 -16.57
C VAL A 11 -3.71 3.40 -16.70
N LEU A 12 -2.98 3.80 -17.74
CA LEU A 12 -1.59 3.39 -17.96
C LEU A 12 -0.68 3.80 -16.80
N LEU A 13 -0.89 4.98 -16.22
CA LEU A 13 -0.12 5.41 -15.05
C LEU A 13 -0.37 4.51 -13.83
N VAL A 14 -1.59 4.05 -13.59
CA VAL A 14 -1.88 3.18 -12.45
C VAL A 14 -1.31 1.78 -12.65
N LEU A 15 -1.52 1.20 -13.82
CA LEU A 15 -0.94 -0.11 -14.15
C LEU A 15 0.58 -0.03 -14.14
N GLY A 16 1.12 1.06 -14.70
CA GLY A 16 2.53 1.37 -14.70
C GLY A 16 3.10 1.62 -13.31
N ALA A 17 2.33 2.13 -12.34
CA ALA A 17 2.78 2.33 -10.96
C ALA A 17 2.80 1.04 -10.13
N GLY A 18 1.99 0.03 -10.49
CA GLY A 18 2.05 -1.29 -9.87
C GLY A 18 3.38 -2.00 -10.14
N ALA A 19 3.97 -1.81 -11.32
CA ALA A 19 5.23 -2.45 -11.70
C ALA A 19 6.44 -2.00 -10.84
N PRO A 20 6.72 -0.70 -10.63
CA PRO A 20 7.72 -0.21 -9.68
C PRO A 20 7.51 -0.74 -8.27
N LEU A 21 6.26 -0.83 -7.79
CA LEU A 21 5.97 -1.38 -6.47
C LEU A 21 6.45 -2.84 -6.36
N GLY A 22 6.09 -3.67 -7.35
CA GLY A 22 6.55 -5.05 -7.43
C GLY A 22 8.06 -5.17 -7.59
N ALA A 23 8.67 -4.30 -8.40
CA ALA A 23 10.11 -4.28 -8.62
C ALA A 23 10.89 -3.89 -7.37
N LEU A 24 10.45 -2.88 -6.61
CA LEU A 24 11.06 -2.49 -5.34
C LEU A 24 10.97 -3.62 -4.31
N GLY A 25 9.84 -4.31 -4.24
CA GLY A 25 9.68 -5.50 -3.40
C GLY A 25 10.67 -6.61 -3.77
N ALA A 26 10.90 -6.87 -5.06
CA ALA A 26 11.78 -7.96 -5.50
C ALA A 26 13.28 -7.60 -5.47
N LEU A 27 13.64 -6.35 -5.77
CA LEU A 27 15.04 -5.91 -5.92
C LEU A 27 15.67 -5.50 -4.59
N SER A 28 14.88 -5.15 -3.59
CA SER A 28 15.36 -4.69 -2.28
C SER A 28 16.23 -5.70 -1.52
N GLY A 29 16.12 -7.01 -1.82
CA GLY A 29 16.98 -8.04 -1.22
C GLY A 29 18.36 -8.20 -1.90
N LYS A 30 18.63 -7.51 -3.02
CA LYS A 30 19.85 -7.76 -3.83
C LYS A 30 21.08 -6.97 -3.41
N SER A 31 20.92 -5.95 -2.59
CA SER A 31 22.00 -5.03 -2.27
C SER A 31 22.11 -4.86 -0.76
N ASP A 32 23.33 -4.99 -0.25
CA ASP A 32 23.67 -4.79 1.16
C ASP A 32 23.59 -3.31 1.60
N SER A 33 23.05 -2.42 0.76
CA SER A 33 22.91 -1.02 1.12
C SER A 33 21.77 -0.84 2.13
N PRO A 34 21.96 -0.01 3.17
CA PRO A 34 20.91 0.28 4.15
C PRO A 34 19.61 0.77 3.50
N PHE A 35 19.71 1.51 2.40
CA PHE A 35 18.55 2.02 1.66
C PHE A 35 17.70 0.90 1.03
N PHE A 36 18.35 -0.09 0.43
CA PHE A 36 17.66 -1.25 -0.15
C PHE A 36 17.02 -2.12 0.93
N HIS A 37 17.68 -2.25 2.08
CA HIS A 37 17.08 -2.93 3.24
C HIS A 37 15.82 -2.23 3.75
N VAL A 38 15.83 -0.90 3.96
CA VAL A 38 14.62 -0.18 4.41
C VAL A 38 13.50 -0.33 3.40
N THR A 39 13.79 -0.12 2.12
CA THR A 39 12.78 -0.24 1.07
C THR A 39 12.22 -1.66 1.00
N GLY A 40 13.04 -2.69 1.18
CA GLY A 40 12.56 -4.07 1.27
C GLY A 40 11.65 -4.31 2.45
N VAL A 41 12.02 -3.85 3.63
CA VAL A 41 11.19 -3.96 4.83
C VAL A 41 9.85 -3.26 4.63
N VAL A 42 9.85 -2.04 4.09
CA VAL A 42 8.64 -1.24 3.81
C VAL A 42 7.72 -1.94 2.80
N PHE A 43 8.25 -2.37 1.66
CA PHE A 43 7.46 -2.96 0.58
C PHE A 43 7.14 -4.44 0.78
N SER A 44 7.78 -5.11 1.75
CA SER A 44 7.36 -6.45 2.21
C SER A 44 6.08 -6.42 3.04
N GLY A 45 5.70 -5.25 3.59
CA GLY A 45 4.50 -5.08 4.40
C GLY A 45 3.26 -4.93 3.52
N GLY A 46 2.20 -5.66 3.84
CA GLY A 46 0.91 -5.60 3.16
C GLY A 46 0.27 -4.20 3.16
N TRP A 47 0.55 -3.40 4.20
CA TRP A 47 0.09 -2.02 4.34
C TRP A 47 0.53 -1.13 3.17
N SER A 48 1.71 -1.36 2.60
CA SER A 48 2.23 -0.58 1.47
C SER A 48 1.42 -0.85 0.19
N TRP A 49 1.06 -2.12 -0.05
CA TRP A 49 0.20 -2.56 -1.14
C TRP A 49 -1.24 -2.07 -0.94
N ALA A 50 -1.76 -2.15 0.29
CA ALA A 50 -3.06 -1.59 0.64
C ALA A 50 -3.10 -0.07 0.42
N CYS A 51 -2.04 0.65 0.80
CA CYS A 51 -1.87 2.07 0.56
C CYS A 51 -1.87 2.40 -0.93
N PHE A 52 -1.14 1.64 -1.75
CA PHE A 52 -1.17 1.78 -3.20
C PHE A 52 -2.60 1.65 -3.75
N ALA A 53 -3.30 0.56 -3.43
CA ALA A 53 -4.68 0.35 -3.88
C ALA A 53 -5.63 1.46 -3.42
N PHE A 54 -5.46 1.93 -2.18
CA PHE A 54 -6.22 3.04 -1.63
C PHE A 54 -5.97 4.35 -2.39
N VAL A 55 -4.71 4.70 -2.67
CA VAL A 55 -4.35 5.91 -3.43
C VAL A 55 -4.88 5.85 -4.85
N VAL A 56 -4.77 4.68 -5.50
CA VAL A 56 -5.41 4.44 -6.80
C VAL A 56 -6.90 4.73 -6.70
N GLY A 57 -7.59 4.21 -5.68
CA GLY A 57 -8.99 4.49 -5.42
C GLY A 57 -9.32 5.97 -5.24
N TYR A 58 -8.53 6.66 -4.42
CA TYR A 58 -8.68 8.07 -4.04
C TYR A 58 -8.53 9.03 -5.21
N THR A 59 -7.74 8.68 -6.23
CA THR A 59 -7.54 9.53 -7.42
C THR A 59 -8.67 9.41 -8.45
N ARG A 60 -9.58 8.43 -8.30
CA ARG A 60 -10.64 8.15 -9.29
C ARG A 60 -11.98 8.73 -8.86
N ARG A 61 -12.80 9.10 -9.85
CA ARG A 61 -14.18 9.58 -9.63
C ARG A 61 -15.19 8.43 -9.62
N SER A 62 -15.04 7.46 -10.52
CA SER A 62 -15.92 6.30 -10.59
C SER A 62 -15.51 5.22 -9.59
N LYS A 63 -16.47 4.73 -8.80
CA LYS A 63 -16.28 3.61 -7.85
C LYS A 63 -15.84 2.32 -8.54
N ILE A 64 -16.40 2.05 -9.72
CA ILE A 64 -16.07 0.86 -10.51
C ILE A 64 -14.64 0.98 -11.03
N GLU A 65 -14.26 2.14 -11.58
CA GLU A 65 -12.89 2.38 -12.03
C GLU A 65 -11.88 2.26 -10.88
N SER A 66 -12.21 2.81 -9.70
CA SER A 66 -11.37 2.66 -8.50
C SER A 66 -11.10 1.20 -8.15
N ALA A 67 -12.16 0.38 -8.07
CA ALA A 67 -12.05 -1.02 -7.69
C ALA A 67 -11.29 -1.83 -8.74
N CYS A 68 -11.63 -1.67 -10.02
CA CYS A 68 -10.98 -2.41 -11.11
C CYS A 68 -9.51 -2.01 -11.26
N LEU A 69 -9.18 -0.72 -11.24
CA LEU A 69 -7.80 -0.26 -11.43
C LEU A 69 -6.90 -0.58 -10.24
N ALA A 70 -7.43 -0.52 -9.01
CA ALA A 70 -6.67 -0.93 -7.83
C ALA A 70 -6.33 -2.43 -7.88
N SER A 71 -7.32 -3.26 -8.20
CA SER A 71 -7.14 -4.71 -8.37
C SER A 71 -6.14 -5.03 -9.49
N ALA A 72 -6.31 -4.42 -10.66
CA ALA A 72 -5.44 -4.65 -11.80
C ALA A 72 -4.01 -4.16 -11.53
N GLY A 73 -3.86 -2.98 -10.90
CA GLY A 73 -2.55 -2.45 -10.53
C GLY A 73 -1.81 -3.34 -9.53
N LEU A 74 -2.51 -3.85 -8.50
CA LEU A 74 -1.93 -4.81 -7.56
C LEU A 74 -1.56 -6.12 -8.24
N ALA A 75 -2.42 -6.66 -9.10
CA ALA A 75 -2.14 -7.89 -9.84
C ALA A 75 -0.88 -7.74 -10.71
N VAL A 76 -0.73 -6.61 -11.41
CA VAL A 76 0.50 -6.28 -12.15
C VAL A 76 1.71 -6.25 -11.21
N GLY A 77 1.60 -5.60 -10.06
CA GLY A 77 2.69 -5.55 -9.08
C GLY A 77 3.09 -6.93 -8.56
N VAL A 78 2.13 -7.82 -8.27
CA VAL A 78 2.38 -9.21 -7.85
C VAL A 78 3.09 -9.98 -8.96
N VAL A 79 2.60 -9.88 -10.20
CA VAL A 79 3.24 -10.54 -11.35
C VAL A 79 4.68 -10.07 -11.51
N VAL A 80 4.92 -8.75 -11.48
CA VAL A 80 6.28 -8.19 -11.60
C VAL A 80 7.18 -8.65 -10.45
N TYR A 81 6.68 -8.62 -9.21
CA TYR A 81 7.42 -9.08 -8.03
C TYR A 81 7.90 -10.53 -8.21
N TYR A 82 6.98 -11.44 -8.55
CA TYR A 82 7.31 -12.85 -8.66
C TYR A 82 8.11 -13.20 -9.91
N VAL A 83 7.88 -12.51 -11.05
CA VAL A 83 8.73 -12.68 -12.24
C VAL A 83 10.16 -12.27 -11.93
N LEU A 84 10.37 -11.14 -11.25
CA LEU A 84 11.71 -10.70 -10.86
C LEU A 84 12.35 -11.63 -9.82
N LYS A 85 11.55 -12.17 -8.91
CA LYS A 85 12.01 -13.17 -7.94
C LYS A 85 12.41 -14.47 -8.63
N TRP A 86 11.70 -14.89 -9.67
CA TRP A 86 12.03 -16.06 -10.48
C TRP A 86 13.30 -15.84 -11.33
N LEU A 87 13.43 -14.67 -11.97
CA LEU A 87 14.61 -14.30 -12.76
C LEU A 87 15.87 -14.12 -11.91
N SER A 88 15.72 -13.90 -10.60
CA SER A 88 16.85 -13.66 -9.70
C SER A 88 16.48 -14.11 -8.28
N PRO A 89 16.56 -15.43 -8.00
CA PRO A 89 16.26 -15.95 -6.69
C PRO A 89 17.28 -15.41 -5.70
N VAL A 90 16.83 -14.60 -4.76
CA VAL A 90 17.60 -14.19 -3.59
C VAL A 90 16.92 -14.78 -2.37
N ALA A 91 17.70 -15.37 -1.47
CA ALA A 91 17.18 -15.85 -0.21
C ALA A 91 16.55 -14.67 0.57
N PRO A 92 15.38 -14.86 1.19
CA PRO A 92 14.84 -13.86 2.10
C PRO A 92 15.89 -13.47 3.15
N ILE A 93 15.94 -12.19 3.52
CA ILE A 93 16.84 -11.70 4.57
C ILE A 93 16.63 -12.56 5.82
N GLY A 94 17.67 -13.30 6.23
CA GLY A 94 17.63 -14.20 7.41
C GLY A 94 17.44 -15.70 7.13
N MET A 95 17.34 -16.16 5.88
CA MET A 95 17.33 -17.60 5.52
C MET A 95 18.49 -17.96 4.58
N SER A 96 19.04 -19.17 4.75
CA SER A 96 19.99 -19.78 3.81
C SER A 96 19.29 -20.16 2.50
N SER A 97 19.99 -19.99 1.37
CA SER A 97 19.52 -20.22 0.00
C SER A 97 19.33 -21.70 -0.38
N ASP A 98 19.55 -22.63 0.55
CA ASP A 98 19.54 -24.06 0.28
C ASP A 98 18.10 -24.58 0.26
N GLY A 99 17.55 -24.75 -0.96
CA GLY A 99 16.25 -25.41 -1.17
C GLY A 99 15.21 -24.65 -1.98
N ILE A 100 15.57 -23.54 -2.66
CA ILE A 100 14.63 -22.87 -3.56
C ILE A 100 14.51 -23.69 -4.86
N GLU A 101 13.59 -24.66 -4.88
CA GLU A 101 13.19 -25.32 -6.13
C GLU A 101 12.62 -24.27 -7.11
N PRO A 102 13.00 -24.33 -8.40
CA PRO A 102 12.51 -23.43 -9.43
C PRO A 102 11.11 -23.83 -9.89
N ASP A 103 10.14 -23.75 -8.98
CA ASP A 103 8.77 -24.19 -9.26
C ASP A 103 7.99 -23.12 -10.04
N GLY A 104 8.06 -23.22 -11.39
CA GLY A 104 7.11 -22.73 -12.39
C GLY A 104 6.32 -21.44 -12.07
N ILE A 105 5.03 -21.41 -12.48
CA ILE A 105 4.08 -20.41 -11.96
C ILE A 105 3.93 -20.73 -10.48
N SER A 106 4.76 -20.12 -9.64
CA SER A 106 4.80 -20.45 -8.21
C SER A 106 3.39 -20.32 -7.63
N ALA A 107 2.98 -21.25 -6.77
CA ALA A 107 1.71 -21.19 -6.05
C ALA A 107 1.51 -19.83 -5.36
N GLY A 108 2.61 -19.14 -5.03
CA GLY A 108 2.62 -17.76 -4.56
C GLY A 108 2.03 -16.75 -5.55
N ILE A 109 2.33 -16.81 -6.85
CA ILE A 109 1.73 -15.91 -7.86
C ILE A 109 0.22 -16.05 -7.85
N ILE A 110 -0.28 -17.29 -7.82
CA ILE A 110 -1.72 -17.56 -7.86
C ILE A 110 -2.37 -17.08 -6.56
N ALA A 111 -1.83 -17.47 -5.41
CA ALA A 111 -2.39 -17.10 -4.11
C ALA A 111 -2.40 -15.57 -3.90
N TRP A 112 -1.25 -14.91 -4.12
CA TRP A 112 -1.14 -13.47 -3.95
C TRP A 112 -1.80 -12.68 -5.08
N GLY A 113 -1.89 -13.24 -6.28
CA GLY A 113 -2.65 -12.67 -7.38
C GLY A 113 -4.16 -12.65 -7.08
N ILE A 114 -4.69 -13.76 -6.55
CA ILE A 114 -6.08 -13.82 -6.07
C ILE A 114 -6.28 -12.84 -4.92
N ALA A 115 -5.38 -12.80 -3.94
CA ALA A 115 -5.46 -11.83 -2.83
C ALA A 115 -5.43 -10.38 -3.33
N ALA A 116 -4.56 -10.06 -4.30
CA ALA A 116 -4.48 -8.74 -4.92
C ALA A 116 -5.80 -8.33 -5.60
N LEU A 117 -6.47 -9.27 -6.27
CA LEU A 117 -7.78 -9.02 -6.89
C LEU A 117 -8.88 -8.86 -5.83
N LEU A 118 -8.93 -9.74 -4.83
CA LEU A 118 -9.96 -9.75 -3.79
C LEU A 118 -9.87 -8.55 -2.86
N PHE A 119 -8.66 -8.16 -2.45
CA PHE A 119 -8.44 -7.02 -1.55
C PHE A 119 -8.23 -5.70 -2.29
N GLY A 120 -7.75 -5.72 -3.54
CA GLY A 120 -7.57 -4.53 -4.34
C GLY A 120 -8.87 -3.79 -4.62
N ALA A 121 -9.93 -4.52 -4.96
CA ALA A 121 -11.25 -3.94 -5.24
C ALA A 121 -11.83 -3.17 -4.05
N PRO A 122 -11.97 -3.76 -2.85
CA PRO A 122 -12.48 -3.05 -1.69
C PRO A 122 -11.54 -1.92 -1.25
N MET A 123 -10.21 -2.10 -1.28
CA MET A 123 -9.28 -1.01 -0.93
C MET A 123 -9.37 0.18 -1.90
N GLY A 124 -9.49 -0.09 -3.21
CA GLY A 124 -9.76 0.94 -4.21
C GLY A 124 -11.10 1.65 -3.96
N LEU A 125 -12.15 0.90 -3.61
CA LEU A 125 -13.44 1.49 -3.26
C LEU A 125 -13.34 2.37 -2.00
N PHE A 126 -12.65 1.93 -0.95
CA PHE A 126 -12.45 2.73 0.27
C PHE A 126 -11.65 4.00 -0.01
N GLY A 127 -10.63 3.93 -0.87
CA GLY A 127 -9.93 5.12 -1.37
C GLY A 127 -10.88 6.12 -2.03
N ASN A 128 -11.79 5.65 -2.87
CA ASN A 128 -12.80 6.52 -3.48
C ASN A 128 -13.73 7.17 -2.44
N LEU A 129 -14.22 6.37 -1.48
CA LEU A 129 -15.13 6.83 -0.42
C LEU A 129 -14.45 7.79 0.56
N ALA A 130 -13.13 7.69 0.74
CA ALA A 130 -12.34 8.63 1.53
C ALA A 130 -12.34 10.06 0.98
N ARG A 131 -12.89 10.29 -0.21
CA ARG A 131 -13.11 11.65 -0.77
C ARG A 131 -14.35 12.34 -0.20
N ILE A 132 -15.24 11.60 0.47
CA ILE A 132 -16.44 12.19 1.10
C ILE A 132 -15.98 13.20 2.17
N PRO A 133 -16.44 14.46 2.13
CA PRO A 133 -16.03 15.46 3.12
C PRO A 133 -16.59 15.13 4.51
N GLY A 134 -15.94 15.66 5.54
CA GLY A 134 -16.37 15.49 6.93
C GLY A 134 -16.12 14.10 7.51
N ILE A 135 -16.93 13.74 8.51
CA ILE A 135 -16.78 12.52 9.34
C ILE A 135 -16.96 11.25 8.50
N GLY A 136 -17.89 11.26 7.53
CA GLY A 136 -18.17 10.09 6.69
C GLY A 136 -16.95 9.60 5.88
N GLY A 137 -16.09 10.52 5.43
CA GLY A 137 -14.83 10.16 4.76
C GLY A 137 -13.67 9.85 5.71
N LEU A 138 -13.73 10.31 6.96
CA LEU A 138 -12.64 10.15 7.93
C LEU A 138 -12.38 8.69 8.24
N ALA A 139 -13.43 7.89 8.47
CA ALA A 139 -13.29 6.46 8.73
C ALA A 139 -12.49 5.74 7.63
N PHE A 140 -12.75 6.07 6.36
CA PHE A 140 -12.00 5.51 5.23
C PHE A 140 -10.57 6.04 5.14
N ARG A 141 -10.33 7.33 5.45
CA ARG A 141 -8.96 7.90 5.48
C ARG A 141 -8.07 7.27 6.56
N LEU A 142 -8.66 6.85 7.67
CA LEU A 142 -7.94 6.20 8.78
C LEU A 142 -7.59 4.74 8.50
N LEU A 143 -8.13 4.13 7.44
CA LEU A 143 -7.95 2.72 7.15
C LEU A 143 -6.48 2.36 6.89
N VAL A 144 -5.77 3.13 6.05
CA VAL A 144 -4.36 2.86 5.73
C VAL A 144 -3.45 3.04 6.96
N PRO A 145 -3.54 4.14 7.73
CA PRO A 145 -2.84 4.26 9.01
C PRO A 145 -3.14 3.10 9.97
N LEU A 146 -4.41 2.69 10.08
CA LEU A 146 -4.78 1.59 10.97
C LEU A 146 -4.17 0.26 10.52
N ILE A 147 -4.22 -0.07 9.22
CA ILE A 147 -3.59 -1.28 8.69
C ILE A 147 -2.08 -1.25 8.95
N ALA A 148 -1.42 -0.13 8.67
CA ALA A 148 0.01 0.02 8.91
C ALA A 148 0.36 -0.19 10.39
N PHE A 149 -0.42 0.40 11.31
CA PHE A 149 -0.23 0.25 12.75
C PHE A 149 -0.43 -1.21 13.22
N VAL A 150 -1.53 -1.85 12.80
CA VAL A 150 -1.86 -3.22 13.21
C VAL A 150 -0.84 -4.21 12.67
N GLU A 151 -0.49 -4.12 11.39
CA GLU A 151 0.50 -5.03 10.78
C GLU A 151 1.88 -4.87 11.41
N THR A 152 2.37 -3.63 11.55
CA THR A 152 3.69 -3.41 12.15
C THR A 152 3.74 -3.81 13.62
N SER A 153 2.64 -3.64 14.37
CA SER A 153 2.56 -4.10 15.76
C SER A 153 2.63 -5.64 15.84
N ALA A 154 1.86 -6.33 15.00
CA ALA A 154 1.88 -7.79 14.94
C ALA A 154 3.25 -8.34 14.52
N ARG A 155 3.90 -7.71 13.54
CA ARG A 155 5.27 -8.09 13.12
C ARG A 155 6.31 -7.79 14.19
N LEU A 156 6.23 -6.66 14.88
CA LEU A 156 7.13 -6.37 16.00
C LEU A 156 6.98 -7.42 17.11
N GLU A 157 5.75 -7.84 17.42
CA GLU A 157 5.52 -8.87 18.44
C GLU A 157 6.05 -10.25 18.00
N ALA A 158 5.80 -10.64 16.75
CA ALA A 158 6.15 -11.97 16.26
C ALA A 158 7.61 -12.11 15.81
N GLU A 159 8.22 -11.06 15.27
CA GLU A 159 9.45 -11.15 14.48
C GLU A 159 10.59 -10.26 15.01
N ALA A 160 10.36 -9.31 15.94
CA ALA A 160 11.41 -8.36 16.35
C ALA A 160 12.68 -9.03 16.90
N ALA A 161 12.52 -10.11 17.68
CA ALA A 161 13.65 -10.83 18.28
C ALA A 161 14.57 -11.49 17.23
N SER A 162 14.03 -11.88 16.07
CA SER A 162 14.75 -12.59 15.00
C SER A 162 15.10 -11.72 13.79
N ALA A 163 14.36 -10.63 13.56
CA ALA A 163 14.52 -9.77 12.37
C ALA A 163 15.71 -8.79 12.48
N GLY A 164 16.26 -8.64 13.69
CA GLY A 164 17.38 -7.76 13.96
C GLY A 164 16.99 -6.29 14.12
N LYS A 165 17.89 -5.53 14.75
CA LYS A 165 17.65 -4.14 15.19
C LYS A 165 17.21 -3.19 14.07
N PHE A 166 17.66 -3.42 12.85
CA PHE A 166 17.34 -2.55 11.72
C PHE A 166 15.86 -2.68 11.29
N VAL A 167 15.36 -3.90 11.23
CA VAL A 167 13.97 -4.19 10.86
C VAL A 167 13.02 -3.71 11.95
N GLU A 168 13.38 -3.95 13.21
CA GLU A 168 12.66 -3.48 14.39
C GLU A 168 12.48 -1.95 14.36
N VAL A 169 13.58 -1.19 14.21
CA VAL A 169 13.53 0.28 14.12
C VAL A 169 12.67 0.76 12.95
N THR A 170 12.74 0.07 11.80
CA THR A 170 11.95 0.43 10.62
C THR A 170 10.45 0.24 10.87
N TRP A 171 10.03 -0.89 11.42
CA TRP A 171 8.62 -1.14 11.73
C TRP A 171 8.11 -0.22 12.83
N ASP A 172 8.90 0.05 13.87
CA ASP A 172 8.51 0.99 14.92
C ASP A 172 8.33 2.41 14.36
N THR A 173 9.23 2.84 13.47
CA THR A 173 9.10 4.13 12.76
C THR A 173 7.81 4.20 11.95
N ILE A 174 7.48 3.16 11.18
CA ILE A 174 6.23 3.10 10.39
C ILE A 174 5.02 3.18 11.33
N ARG A 175 5.06 2.47 12.46
CA ARG A 175 4.00 2.47 13.48
C ARG A 175 3.76 3.87 14.04
N VAL A 176 4.84 4.58 14.41
CA VAL A 176 4.75 5.97 14.91
C VAL A 176 4.20 6.91 13.84
N LEU A 177 4.69 6.80 12.60
CA LEU A 177 4.20 7.61 11.48
C LEU A 177 2.71 7.37 11.20
N ALA A 178 2.24 6.13 11.34
CA ALA A 178 0.83 5.79 11.20
C ALA A 178 -0.03 6.50 12.26
N VAL A 179 0.41 6.51 13.53
CA VAL A 179 -0.28 7.24 14.61
C VAL A 179 -0.31 8.75 14.32
N LEU A 180 0.83 9.32 13.93
CA LEU A 180 0.91 10.75 13.60
C LEU A 180 -0.01 11.12 12.42
N ALA A 181 -0.06 10.28 11.38
CA ALA A 181 -0.96 10.47 10.26
C ALA A 181 -2.44 10.41 10.70
N ALA A 182 -2.80 9.46 11.57
CA ALA A 182 -4.15 9.37 12.12
C ALA A 182 -4.54 10.62 12.93
N VAL A 183 -3.64 11.09 13.81
CA VAL A 183 -3.84 12.32 14.60
C VAL A 183 -4.00 13.53 13.69
N ALA A 184 -3.17 13.66 12.66
CA ALA A 184 -3.26 14.76 11.70
C ALA A 184 -4.60 14.76 10.94
N LEU A 185 -5.08 13.59 10.51
CA LEU A 185 -6.37 13.44 9.82
C LEU A 185 -7.55 13.82 10.72
N VAL A 186 -7.55 13.37 11.98
CA VAL A 186 -8.58 13.71 12.97
C VAL A 186 -8.53 15.20 13.30
N GLY A 187 -7.34 15.74 13.58
CA GLY A 187 -7.12 17.15 13.90
C GLY A 187 -7.58 18.07 12.77
N HIS A 188 -7.27 17.74 11.52
CA HIS A 188 -7.74 18.49 10.35
C HIS A 188 -9.28 18.46 10.23
N MET A 189 -9.92 17.32 10.51
CA MET A 189 -11.38 17.21 10.50
C MET A 189 -12.02 18.10 11.58
N VAL A 190 -11.51 18.04 12.82
CA VAL A 190 -11.98 18.88 13.93
C VAL A 190 -11.78 20.35 13.61
N TRP A 191 -10.64 20.73 13.05
CA TRP A 191 -10.34 22.11 12.65
C TRP A 191 -11.35 22.64 11.61
N GLU A 192 -11.60 21.89 10.54
CA GLU A 192 -12.57 22.28 9.51
C GLU A 192 -14.01 22.34 10.05
N TRP A 193 -14.35 21.46 10.99
CA TRP A 193 -15.65 21.49 11.67
C TRP A 193 -15.82 22.76 12.51
N VAL A 194 -14.84 23.09 13.36
CA VAL A 194 -14.85 24.31 14.18
C VAL A 194 -14.88 25.57 13.31
N ARG A 195 -14.09 25.59 12.23
CA ARG A 195 -14.08 26.70 11.26
C ARG A 195 -15.43 26.89 10.59
N SER A 196 -16.11 25.80 10.26
CA SER A 196 -17.45 25.81 9.64
C SER A 196 -18.54 26.28 10.61
N ALA A 197 -18.44 25.93 11.90
CA ALA A 197 -19.36 26.39 12.93
C ALA A 197 -19.27 27.91 13.13
N ARG A 198 -18.06 28.46 13.28
CA ARG A 198 -17.85 29.91 13.45
C ARG A 198 -18.39 30.74 12.28
N LYS A 199 -18.27 30.24 11.04
CA LYS A 199 -18.81 30.91 9.84
C LYS A 199 -20.35 30.96 9.81
N ARG A 200 -21.04 30.04 10.50
CA ARG A 200 -22.50 30.04 10.58
C ARG A 200 -22.98 31.06 11.60
N GLU A 201 -22.30 31.16 12.74
CA GLU A 201 -22.59 32.15 13.78
C GLU A 201 -22.43 33.59 13.27
N SER A 202 -21.42 33.88 12.45
CA SER A 202 -21.20 35.23 11.90
C SER A 202 -22.21 35.67 10.81
N ARG A 203 -23.11 34.78 10.39
CA ARG A 203 -24.14 35.04 9.36
C ARG A 203 -25.56 35.07 9.93
N ALA A 204 -25.72 34.67 11.18
CA ALA A 204 -26.97 34.76 11.94
C ALA A 204 -27.02 36.11 12.67
#